data_AF-A0A0P9TS54-F1
#
_entry.id   AF-A0A0P9TS54-F1
#
_cell.length_a   1.000
_cell.length_b   1.000
_cell.length_c   1.000
_cell.angle_alpha   90.00
_cell.angle_beta   90.00
_cell.angle_gamma   90.00
#
_symmetry.space_group_name_H-M   'P 1'
#
loop_
_entity.id
_entity.type
_entity.pdbx_description
1 polymer ?
#
loop_
_entity_poly.entity_id
_entity_poly.type
_entity_poly.pdbx_seq_one_letter_code
_entity_poly.pdbx_strand_id
1 'polypeptide(L)'
;MREGTPMKSNRTELALIARGINSDLARQLRLQGLHLKKLQLMPLPELERIGLSVEDIASVQKGARPPIPLPDLIKVLFANRWLCCVCRDSSQPIVVHHIHPWAESRDHSPTNLAVLCSPHHSEAHTMRALNVSLSDERLTGLKARWEADVQRLDRLDLHKATQSQGCHWWYFNHLRLFEMAEEGGVAFSSLPGYTETLEADSITKQGMAVKNTSERYLHSGAGARHLYLYMTHMLTAVLRGSVVRNISDELDRGKLSAWIVEGDLILVQGRYSFGECGPATVNSDPVIGKRCVNSIEIQFVFDRNEGTSVSARSLWLKGSIEVACLIKVNRRERVMQKMVITGTVLAIRNAHPDLKTRDYAINLYKSGLAGIVWSEEDDDDLI
;
A
#
# COMPACT_ATOMS: atom_id res chain seq x y z
N MET A 1 -5.91 9.48 31.17
CA MET A 1 -4.70 8.79 30.69
C MET A 1 -4.38 9.36 29.31
N ARG A 2 -3.13 9.78 29.10
CA ARG A 2 -2.74 10.68 28.01
C ARG A 2 -2.85 9.99 26.65
N GLU A 3 -3.60 10.64 25.76
CA GLU A 3 -3.77 10.31 24.34
C GLU A 3 -2.41 10.18 23.65
N GLY A 4 -2.15 9.01 23.04
CA GLY A 4 -0.99 8.78 22.21
C GLY A 4 -1.04 9.65 20.95
N THR A 5 -0.05 10.53 20.80
CA THR A 5 0.09 11.44 19.66
C THR A 5 0.13 10.66 18.34
N PRO A 6 -0.72 10.99 17.34
CA PRO A 6 -0.82 10.21 16.11
C PRO A 6 0.44 10.30 15.23
N MET A 7 0.90 9.12 14.77
CA MET A 7 2.00 8.88 13.83
C MET A 7 1.84 9.68 12.53
N LYS A 8 2.69 10.69 12.34
CA LYS A 8 2.91 11.38 11.06
C LYS A 8 4.18 10.82 10.44
N SER A 9 4.17 10.54 9.13
CA SER A 9 5.44 10.44 8.41
C SER A 9 6.20 11.76 8.60
N ASN A 10 7.48 11.67 8.98
CA ASN A 10 8.22 12.86 9.33
C ASN A 10 8.64 13.60 8.06
N ARG A 11 7.86 14.62 7.68
CA ARG A 11 8.16 15.55 6.57
C ARG A 11 9.62 16.03 6.54
N THR A 12 10.23 16.16 7.72
CA THR A 12 11.65 16.51 7.88
C THR A 12 12.57 15.46 7.28
N GLU A 13 12.39 14.17 7.60
CA GLU A 13 13.25 13.10 7.10
C GLU A 13 13.15 12.98 5.58
N LEU A 14 11.93 12.99 5.03
CA LEU A 14 11.71 12.97 3.58
C LEU A 14 12.37 14.17 2.87
N ALA A 15 12.33 15.36 3.48
CA ALA A 15 12.98 16.54 2.93
C ALA A 15 14.52 16.43 2.95
N LEU A 16 15.09 15.73 3.94
CA LEU A 16 16.53 15.47 4.03
C LEU A 16 16.95 14.38 3.03
N ILE A 17 16.18 13.30 2.90
CA ILE A 17 16.42 12.25 1.90
C ILE A 17 16.29 12.80 0.47
N ALA A 18 15.34 13.71 0.21
CA ALA A 18 15.22 14.40 -1.07
C ALA A 18 16.48 15.21 -1.45
N ARG A 19 17.32 15.53 -0.46
CA ARG A 19 18.62 16.20 -0.60
C ARG A 19 19.80 15.22 -0.55
N GLY A 20 19.57 13.90 -0.62
CA GLY A 20 20.64 12.90 -0.64
C GLY A 20 21.17 12.50 0.74
N ILE A 21 20.58 12.98 1.83
CA ILE A 21 20.95 12.49 3.17
C ILE A 21 20.41 11.07 3.36
N ASN A 22 21.23 10.18 3.90
CA ASN A 22 20.79 8.81 4.20
C ASN A 22 19.71 8.76 5.30
N SER A 23 18.90 7.70 5.31
CA SER A 23 17.73 7.59 6.18
C SER A 23 18.03 7.61 7.68
N ASP A 24 19.18 7.08 8.11
CA ASP A 24 19.55 7.06 9.53
C ASP A 24 19.99 8.44 10.01
N LEU A 25 20.84 9.13 9.24
CA LEU A 25 21.25 10.49 9.55
C LEU A 25 20.03 11.43 9.51
N ALA A 26 19.13 11.27 8.54
CA ALA A 26 17.88 12.03 8.47
C ALA A 26 17.03 11.85 9.75
N ARG A 27 16.95 10.62 10.27
CA ARG A 27 16.26 10.29 11.53
C ARG A 27 16.96 10.92 12.74
N GLN A 28 18.28 10.81 12.84
CA GLN A 28 19.06 11.40 13.93
C GLN A 28 18.89 12.93 13.97
N LEU A 29 19.01 13.60 12.83
CA LEU A 29 18.82 15.05 12.69
C LEU A 29 17.42 15.47 13.14
N ARG A 30 16.39 14.71 12.76
CA ARG A 30 15.03 14.97 13.22
C ARG A 30 14.89 14.82 14.73
N LEU A 31 15.43 13.75 15.32
CA LEU A 31 15.36 13.50 16.77
C LEU A 31 16.05 14.62 17.56
N GLN A 32 17.07 15.27 16.99
CA GLN A 32 17.72 16.46 17.54
C GLN A 32 16.92 17.77 17.31
N GLY A 33 15.74 17.71 16.69
CA GLY A 33 14.92 18.89 16.38
C GLY A 33 15.49 19.76 15.25
N LEU A 34 16.41 19.21 14.45
CA LEU A 34 16.98 19.85 13.27
C LEU A 34 16.12 19.56 12.05
N HIS A 35 15.91 20.59 11.23
CA HIS A 35 15.15 20.51 9.98
C HIS A 35 15.85 21.32 8.90
N LEU A 36 15.51 21.09 7.62
CA LEU A 36 16.23 21.65 6.48
C LEU A 36 16.55 23.16 6.61
N LYS A 37 15.54 23.97 6.99
CA LYS A 37 15.73 25.41 7.19
C LYS A 37 16.74 25.77 8.30
N LYS A 38 16.80 25.00 9.38
CA LYS A 38 17.81 25.20 10.44
C LYS A 38 19.19 24.84 9.91
N LEU A 39 19.34 23.67 9.29
CA LEU A 39 20.63 23.23 8.75
C LEU A 39 21.18 24.19 7.68
N GLN A 40 20.31 24.78 6.86
CA GLN A 40 20.69 25.81 5.87
C GLN A 40 21.20 27.12 6.47
N LEU A 41 20.87 27.40 7.73
CA LEU A 41 21.27 28.62 8.44
C LEU A 41 22.45 28.36 9.40
N MET A 42 22.85 27.10 9.59
CA MET A 42 23.94 26.73 10.48
C MET A 42 25.30 26.95 9.80
N PRO A 43 26.31 27.43 10.56
CA PRO A 43 27.65 27.61 10.05
C PRO A 43 28.33 26.25 9.79
N LEU A 44 29.23 26.20 8.80
CA LEU A 44 29.97 25.00 8.38
C LEU A 44 30.55 24.17 9.54
N PRO A 45 31.27 24.76 10.52
CA PRO A 45 31.85 23.99 11.63
C PRO A 45 30.80 23.29 12.49
N GLU A 46 29.58 23.84 12.58
CA GLU A 46 28.51 23.23 13.37
C GLU A 46 27.87 22.06 12.62
N LEU A 47 27.76 22.15 11.29
CA LEU A 47 27.27 21.06 10.44
C LEU A 47 28.23 19.86 10.45
N GLU A 48 29.54 20.11 10.39
CA GLU A 48 30.57 19.08 10.52
C GLU A 48 30.49 18.39 11.89
N ARG A 49 30.29 19.17 12.97
CA ARG A 49 30.14 18.63 14.33
C ARG A 49 28.91 17.73 14.49
N ILE A 50 27.85 17.97 13.71
CA ILE A 50 26.63 17.14 13.72
C ILE A 50 26.82 15.85 12.89
N GLY A 51 27.96 15.71 12.20
CA GLY A 51 28.32 14.50 11.45
C GLY A 51 27.85 14.50 10.00
N LEU A 52 27.51 15.66 9.43
CA LEU A 52 27.28 15.77 7.98
C LEU A 52 28.62 15.71 7.24
N SER A 53 28.68 14.90 6.18
CA SER A 53 29.84 14.88 5.28
C SER A 53 29.90 16.15 4.42
N VAL A 54 31.05 16.40 3.77
CA VAL A 54 31.20 17.53 2.83
C VAL A 54 30.13 17.49 1.73
N GLU A 55 29.81 16.30 1.23
CA GLU A 55 28.79 16.07 0.21
C GLU A 55 27.37 16.35 0.74
N ASP A 56 27.08 15.93 1.98
CA ASP A 56 25.79 16.22 2.63
C ASP A 56 25.63 17.73 2.88
N ILE A 57 26.69 18.41 3.34
CA ILE A 57 26.69 19.85 3.57
C ILE A 57 26.41 20.60 2.27
N ALA A 58 27.11 20.23 1.18
CA ALA A 58 26.88 20.82 -0.15
C ALA A 58 25.44 20.59 -0.65
N SER A 59 24.85 19.44 -0.32
CA SER A 59 23.49 19.11 -0.74
C SER A 59 22.42 19.83 0.09
N VAL A 60 22.69 20.11 1.37
CA VAL A 60 21.80 20.82 2.30
C VAL A 60 21.86 22.34 2.12
N GLN A 61 23.07 22.90 2.11
CA GLN A 61 23.32 24.33 1.99
C GLN A 61 23.15 24.77 0.53
N LYS A 62 21.96 25.26 0.18
CA LYS A 62 21.65 25.99 -1.07
C LYS A 62 22.48 25.57 -2.31
N GLY A 63 22.66 24.26 -2.52
CA GLY A 63 23.37 23.74 -3.69
C GLY A 63 22.63 24.03 -4.99
N ALA A 64 23.34 23.98 -6.11
CA ALA A 64 22.81 24.20 -7.46
C ALA A 64 21.75 23.15 -7.90
N ARG A 65 21.66 22.04 -7.17
CA ARG A 65 20.67 20.96 -7.41
C ARG A 65 19.41 21.17 -6.56
N PRO A 66 18.21 21.25 -7.19
CA PRO A 66 16.96 21.26 -6.45
C PRO A 66 16.74 19.91 -5.72
N PRO A 67 15.94 19.89 -4.64
CA PRO A 67 15.56 18.63 -4.01
C PRO A 67 14.79 17.76 -5.01
N ILE A 68 14.94 16.44 -4.89
CA ILE A 68 14.08 15.49 -5.63
C ILE A 68 12.63 15.83 -5.30
N PRO A 69 11.74 16.00 -6.30
CA PRO A 69 10.33 16.21 -6.07
C PRO A 69 9.76 15.10 -5.18
N LEU A 70 9.09 15.50 -4.10
CA LEU A 70 8.57 14.56 -3.11
C LEU A 70 7.70 13.43 -3.73
N PRO A 71 6.86 13.69 -4.76
CA PRO A 71 6.09 12.61 -5.38
C PRO A 71 6.97 11.53 -6.01
N ASP A 72 8.06 11.91 -6.67
CA ASP A 72 8.95 10.97 -7.36
C ASP A 72 9.84 10.23 -6.37
N LEU A 73 10.32 10.92 -5.33
CA LEU A 73 11.02 10.30 -4.22
C LEU A 73 10.18 9.18 -3.58
N ILE A 74 8.91 9.49 -3.27
CA ILE A 74 8.00 8.54 -2.63
C ILE A 74 7.75 7.33 -3.53
N LYS A 75 7.50 7.53 -4.84
CA LYS A 75 7.33 6.43 -5.80
C LYS A 75 8.52 5.48 -5.80
N VAL A 76 9.74 6.01 -5.85
CA VAL A 76 10.99 5.21 -5.91
C VAL A 76 11.19 4.43 -4.61
N LEU A 77 11.02 5.09 -3.46
CA LEU A 77 11.14 4.43 -2.15
C LEU A 77 10.15 3.28 -2.00
N PHE A 78 8.91 3.46 -2.46
CA PHE A 78 7.89 2.41 -2.41
C PHE A 78 8.16 1.26 -3.37
N ALA A 79 8.51 1.56 -4.61
CA ALA A 79 8.82 0.54 -5.61
C ALA A 79 9.97 -0.38 -5.14
N ASN A 80 10.85 0.14 -4.29
CA ASN A 80 11.99 -0.59 -3.73
C ASN A 80 11.78 -1.05 -2.28
N ARG A 81 10.56 -0.91 -1.71
CA ARG A 81 10.22 -1.22 -0.29
C ARG A 81 11.20 -0.61 0.74
N TRP A 82 11.73 0.58 0.49
CA TRP A 82 12.73 1.23 1.35
C TRP A 82 14.02 0.40 1.55
N LEU A 83 14.36 -0.45 0.58
CA LEU A 83 15.55 -1.27 0.60
C LEU A 83 16.48 -0.89 -0.54
N CYS A 84 17.78 -1.11 -0.33
CA CYS A 84 18.77 -1.03 -1.38
C CYS A 84 18.40 -1.99 -2.52
N CYS A 85 18.31 -1.52 -3.75
CA CYS A 85 17.97 -2.36 -4.90
C CYS A 85 19.07 -3.38 -5.27
N VAL A 86 20.25 -3.27 -4.65
CA VAL A 86 21.39 -4.19 -4.83
C VAL A 86 21.37 -5.31 -3.78
N CYS A 87 21.62 -4.98 -2.50
CA CYS A 87 21.71 -6.01 -1.44
C CYS A 87 20.39 -6.35 -0.75
N ARG A 88 19.38 -5.45 -0.82
CA ARG A 88 18.06 -5.64 -0.21
C ARG A 88 18.10 -5.84 1.32
N ASP A 89 19.21 -5.48 1.95
CA ASP A 89 19.43 -5.65 3.39
C ASP A 89 18.64 -4.61 4.19
N SER A 90 17.72 -5.10 5.03
CA SER A 90 16.85 -4.30 5.88
C SER A 90 17.52 -3.80 7.16
N SER A 91 18.82 -4.05 7.34
CA SER A 91 19.62 -3.47 8.41
C SER A 91 20.37 -2.21 7.99
N GLN A 92 20.46 -1.93 6.68
CA GLN A 92 21.25 -0.83 6.13
C GLN A 92 20.43 0.45 5.96
N PRO A 93 21.00 1.63 6.25
CA PRO A 93 20.39 2.90 5.89
C PRO A 93 20.37 3.07 4.37
N ILE A 94 19.39 3.82 3.87
CA ILE A 94 19.21 4.06 2.44
C ILE A 94 19.40 5.53 2.05
N VAL A 95 19.81 5.75 0.81
CA VAL A 95 19.92 7.04 0.12
C VAL A 95 19.36 6.88 -1.30
N VAL A 96 18.76 7.94 -1.83
CA VAL A 96 18.29 7.94 -3.23
C VAL A 96 19.35 8.55 -4.12
N HIS A 97 19.88 7.70 -4.99
CA HIS A 97 20.94 7.97 -5.94
C HIS A 97 20.37 8.27 -7.32
N HIS A 98 21.03 9.16 -8.06
CA HIS A 98 20.75 9.39 -9.48
C HIS A 98 21.58 8.42 -10.30
N ILE A 99 20.94 7.54 -11.09
CA ILE A 99 21.64 6.58 -11.95
C ILE A 99 22.52 7.34 -12.94
N HIS A 100 21.92 8.25 -13.71
CA HIS A 100 22.66 9.23 -14.52
C HIS A 100 22.81 10.53 -13.73
N PRO A 101 24.05 11.02 -13.50
CA PRO A 101 24.32 12.16 -12.65
C PRO A 101 23.44 13.38 -12.96
N TRP A 102 22.91 14.02 -11.91
CA TRP A 102 22.06 15.21 -12.06
C TRP A 102 22.72 16.34 -12.85
N ALA A 103 24.03 16.52 -12.69
CA ALA A 103 24.79 17.57 -13.37
C ALA A 103 24.61 17.50 -14.90
N GLU A 104 24.49 16.29 -15.43
CA GLU A 104 24.38 15.98 -16.86
C GLU A 104 22.93 15.78 -17.29
N SER A 105 22.19 14.94 -16.58
CA SER A 105 20.83 14.53 -16.99
C SER A 105 19.76 15.56 -16.67
N ARG A 106 19.93 16.32 -15.58
CA ARG A 106 18.89 17.18 -14.99
C ARG A 106 17.56 16.44 -14.78
N ASP A 107 17.63 15.14 -14.51
CA ASP A 107 16.46 14.28 -14.44
C ASP A 107 16.20 13.75 -13.02
N HIS A 108 15.00 14.03 -12.50
CA HIS A 108 14.49 13.51 -11.23
C HIS A 108 13.41 12.42 -11.41
N SER A 109 13.24 11.92 -12.64
CA SER A 109 12.25 10.89 -12.93
C SER A 109 12.51 9.63 -12.10
N PRO A 110 11.46 8.88 -11.71
CA PRO A 110 11.63 7.59 -11.02
C PRO A 110 12.48 6.57 -11.78
N THR A 111 12.61 6.70 -13.09
CA THR A 111 13.47 5.86 -13.93
C THR A 111 14.96 6.15 -13.71
N ASN A 112 15.32 7.40 -13.39
CA ASN A 112 16.70 7.81 -13.15
C ASN A 112 17.10 7.80 -11.65
N LEU A 113 16.23 7.32 -10.77
CA LEU A 113 16.47 7.31 -9.33
C LEU A 113 16.54 5.89 -8.79
N ALA A 114 17.58 5.54 -8.05
CA ALA A 114 17.76 4.23 -7.41
C ALA A 114 17.89 4.36 -5.89
N VAL A 115 17.32 3.41 -5.15
CA VAL A 115 17.52 3.32 -3.69
C VAL A 115 18.75 2.48 -3.41
N LEU A 116 19.76 3.06 -2.76
CA LEU A 116 21.01 2.38 -2.42
C LEU A 116 21.28 2.48 -0.92
N CYS A 117 22.02 1.51 -0.37
CA CYS A 117 22.63 1.69 0.95
C CYS A 117 23.99 2.37 0.83
N SER A 118 24.54 2.89 1.94
CA SER A 118 25.80 3.65 1.93
C SER A 118 26.95 2.92 1.22
N PRO A 119 27.20 1.60 1.43
CA PRO A 119 28.24 0.88 0.70
C PRO A 119 28.04 0.90 -0.83
N HIS A 120 26.85 0.56 -1.31
CA HIS A 120 26.56 0.53 -2.75
C HIS A 120 26.45 1.93 -3.35
N HIS A 121 26.04 2.94 -2.57
CA HIS A 121 26.09 4.33 -2.98
C HIS A 121 27.54 4.76 -3.25
N SER A 122 28.46 4.42 -2.34
CA SER A 122 29.89 4.67 -2.56
C SER A 122 30.42 3.90 -3.77
N GLU A 123 30.07 2.63 -3.94
CA GLU A 123 30.48 1.83 -5.11
C GLU A 123 29.98 2.41 -6.43
N ALA A 124 28.81 3.05 -6.46
CA ALA A 124 28.28 3.75 -7.64
C ALA A 124 29.11 5.00 -7.99
N HIS A 125 29.67 5.69 -7.01
CA HIS A 125 30.57 6.83 -7.24
C HIS A 125 32.03 6.43 -7.52
N THR A 126 32.43 5.22 -7.13
CA THR A 126 33.85 4.82 -7.20
C THR A 126 34.17 4.03 -8.47
N MET A 127 34.96 4.61 -9.38
CA MET A 127 35.62 3.87 -10.44
C MET A 127 36.88 3.19 -9.90
N ARG A 128 36.76 1.95 -9.38
CA ARG A 128 37.95 1.17 -8.97
C ARG A 128 38.45 0.34 -10.15
N ALA A 129 39.77 0.37 -10.39
CA ALA A 129 40.41 -0.32 -11.52
C ALA A 129 40.39 -1.87 -11.44
N LEU A 130 40.06 -2.46 -10.28
CA LEU A 130 40.17 -3.91 -10.03
C LEU A 130 38.88 -4.59 -9.57
N ASN A 131 37.89 -3.83 -9.06
CA ASN A 131 36.59 -4.35 -8.67
C ASN A 131 35.54 -3.88 -9.68
N VAL A 132 34.59 -4.74 -10.06
CA VAL A 132 33.46 -4.38 -10.93
C VAL A 132 32.67 -3.25 -10.27
N SER A 133 32.86 -2.02 -10.73
CA SER A 133 32.08 -0.87 -10.29
C SER A 133 30.60 -1.09 -10.60
N LEU A 134 29.74 -0.47 -9.80
CA LEU A 134 28.31 -0.51 -10.04
C LEU A 134 27.97 0.49 -11.15
N SER A 135 28.10 0.06 -12.41
CA SER A 135 27.79 0.90 -13.58
C SER A 135 26.31 1.27 -13.65
N ASP A 136 26.00 2.39 -14.32
CA ASP A 136 24.62 2.87 -14.56
C ASP A 136 23.72 1.78 -15.17
N GLU A 137 24.25 1.04 -16.15
CA GLU A 137 23.55 -0.07 -16.82
C GLU A 137 23.23 -1.20 -15.84
N ARG A 138 24.22 -1.60 -15.02
CA ARG A 138 24.05 -2.64 -14.02
C ARG A 138 23.05 -2.21 -12.95
N LEU A 139 23.13 -0.96 -12.51
CA LEU A 139 22.21 -0.39 -11.53
C LEU A 139 20.78 -0.34 -12.06
N THR A 140 20.60 0.09 -13.32
CA THR A 140 19.30 0.07 -14.01
C THR A 140 18.69 -1.34 -14.04
N GLY A 141 19.50 -2.34 -14.39
CA GLY A 141 19.05 -3.73 -14.42
C GLY A 141 18.70 -4.29 -13.03
N LEU A 142 19.49 -3.99 -12.00
CA LEU A 142 19.24 -4.40 -10.62
C LEU A 142 17.98 -3.75 -10.04
N LYS A 143 17.80 -2.45 -10.27
CA LYS A 143 16.59 -1.71 -9.91
C LYS A 143 15.35 -2.32 -10.55
N ALA A 144 15.35 -2.48 -11.87
CA ALA A 144 14.19 -3.03 -12.58
C ALA A 144 13.81 -4.44 -12.10
N ARG A 145 14.82 -5.29 -11.85
CA ARG A 145 14.60 -6.64 -11.32
C ARG A 145 14.01 -6.61 -9.91
N TRP A 146 14.54 -5.73 -9.04
CA TRP A 146 14.05 -5.63 -7.67
C TRP A 146 12.61 -5.09 -7.61
N GLU A 147 12.29 -4.06 -8.38
CA GLU A 147 10.93 -3.51 -8.42
C GLU A 147 9.92 -4.55 -8.96
N ALA A 148 10.31 -5.36 -9.94
CA ALA A 148 9.50 -6.49 -10.42
C ALA A 148 9.33 -7.60 -9.35
N ASP A 149 10.39 -7.92 -8.60
CA ASP A 149 10.33 -8.85 -7.46
C ASP A 149 9.39 -8.35 -6.37
N VAL A 150 9.46 -7.05 -6.02
CA VAL A 150 8.57 -6.41 -5.04
C VAL A 150 7.11 -6.57 -5.45
N GLN A 151 6.79 -6.26 -6.72
CA GLN A 151 5.42 -6.43 -7.24
C GLN A 151 4.96 -7.89 -7.18
N ARG A 152 5.84 -8.84 -7.48
CA ARG A 152 5.53 -10.28 -7.40
C ARG A 152 5.29 -10.72 -5.96
N LEU A 153 6.11 -10.26 -5.01
CA LEU A 153 5.94 -10.54 -3.59
C LEU A 153 4.62 -9.96 -3.06
N ASP A 154 4.29 -8.71 -3.41
CA ASP A 154 3.02 -8.09 -3.04
C ASP A 154 1.80 -8.92 -3.51
N ARG A 155 1.84 -9.41 -4.75
CA ARG A 155 0.81 -10.29 -5.30
C ARG A 155 0.74 -11.63 -4.54
N LEU A 156 1.88 -12.22 -4.22
CA LEU A 156 1.94 -13.51 -3.52
C LEU A 156 1.44 -13.39 -2.08
N ASP A 157 1.82 -12.33 -1.37
CA ASP A 157 1.39 -12.06 0.00
C ASP A 157 -0.13 -11.86 0.05
N LEU A 158 -0.68 -11.07 -0.89
CA LEU A 158 -2.11 -10.91 -1.02
C LEU A 158 -2.79 -12.25 -1.34
N HIS A 159 -2.25 -13.00 -2.30
CA HIS A 159 -2.82 -14.30 -2.66
C HIS A 159 -2.85 -15.26 -1.47
N LYS A 160 -1.73 -15.43 -0.75
CA LYS A 160 -1.65 -16.23 0.47
C LYS A 160 -2.68 -15.77 1.50
N ALA A 161 -2.73 -14.47 1.78
CA ALA A 161 -3.69 -13.91 2.73
C ALA A 161 -5.15 -14.14 2.30
N THR A 162 -5.47 -14.19 1.00
CA THR A 162 -6.81 -14.56 0.51
C THR A 162 -7.15 -16.05 0.67
N GLN A 163 -6.16 -16.91 0.84
CA GLN A 163 -6.32 -18.37 0.96
C GLN A 163 -6.10 -18.87 2.40
N SER A 164 -5.64 -18.03 3.34
CA SER A 164 -5.43 -18.42 4.74
C SER A 164 -6.73 -18.91 5.40
N GLN A 165 -6.63 -19.95 6.22
CA GLN A 165 -7.76 -20.47 6.99
C GLN A 165 -8.38 -19.37 7.87
N GLY A 166 -9.72 -19.31 7.91
CA GLY A 166 -10.44 -18.26 8.65
C GLY A 166 -10.70 -16.97 7.85
N CYS A 167 -10.19 -16.85 6.62
CA CYS A 167 -10.49 -15.73 5.74
C CYS A 167 -11.80 -15.96 4.99
N HIS A 168 -12.78 -15.08 5.23
CA HIS A 168 -14.11 -15.15 4.64
C HIS A 168 -14.45 -13.83 3.97
N TRP A 169 -14.84 -13.90 2.70
CA TRP A 169 -15.41 -12.76 2.00
C TRP A 169 -16.84 -12.57 2.45
N TRP A 170 -17.16 -11.41 2.97
CA TRP A 170 -18.50 -11.03 3.43
C TRP A 170 -19.29 -10.32 2.34
N TYR A 171 -18.60 -9.77 1.34
CA TYR A 171 -19.20 -9.05 0.23
C TYR A 171 -18.35 -9.21 -1.03
N PHE A 172 -19.02 -9.30 -2.17
CA PHE A 172 -18.46 -9.15 -3.50
C PHE A 172 -19.31 -8.13 -4.26
N ASN A 173 -18.68 -7.29 -5.07
CA ASN A 173 -19.38 -6.51 -6.08
C ASN A 173 -19.42 -7.32 -7.38
N HIS A 174 -20.49 -8.10 -7.56
CA HIS A 174 -20.56 -9.10 -8.63
C HIS A 174 -20.44 -8.50 -10.02
N LEU A 175 -21.11 -7.37 -10.27
CA LEU A 175 -21.05 -6.69 -11.57
C LEU A 175 -19.64 -6.20 -11.87
N ARG A 176 -19.00 -5.51 -10.93
CA ARG A 176 -17.67 -4.92 -11.15
C ARG A 176 -16.57 -5.97 -11.23
N LEU A 177 -16.70 -7.08 -10.50
CA LEU A 177 -15.78 -8.20 -10.63
C LEU A 177 -15.95 -8.92 -11.97
N PHE A 178 -17.18 -9.07 -12.46
CA PHE A 178 -17.46 -9.65 -13.77
C PHE A 178 -16.83 -8.81 -14.89
N GLU A 179 -17.07 -7.49 -14.91
CA GLU A 179 -16.47 -6.56 -15.89
C GLU A 179 -14.94 -6.64 -15.89
N MET A 180 -14.31 -6.60 -14.70
CA MET A 180 -12.85 -6.68 -14.59
C MET A 180 -12.29 -8.03 -15.01
N ALA A 181 -13.01 -9.12 -14.75
CA ALA A 181 -12.61 -10.45 -15.17
C ALA A 181 -12.73 -10.61 -16.70
N GLU A 182 -13.77 -10.03 -17.31
CA GLU A 182 -13.96 -10.00 -18.76
C GLU A 182 -12.84 -9.18 -19.45
N GLU A 183 -12.58 -7.96 -18.96
CA GLU A 183 -11.46 -7.12 -19.43
C GLU A 183 -10.11 -7.82 -19.31
N GLY A 184 -9.92 -8.60 -18.24
CA GLY A 184 -8.72 -9.40 -18.00
C GLY A 184 -8.62 -10.70 -18.80
N GLY A 185 -9.60 -11.02 -19.65
CA GLY A 185 -9.62 -12.23 -20.46
C GLY A 185 -9.80 -13.53 -19.65
N VAL A 186 -10.48 -13.47 -18.51
CA VAL A 186 -10.73 -14.65 -17.67
C VAL A 186 -11.70 -15.60 -18.37
N ALA A 187 -11.27 -16.85 -18.58
CA ALA A 187 -12.14 -17.90 -19.08
C ALA A 187 -13.10 -18.39 -17.98
N PHE A 188 -14.30 -17.80 -17.89
CA PHE A 188 -15.27 -18.06 -16.82
C PHE A 188 -15.64 -19.54 -16.65
N SER A 189 -15.80 -20.27 -17.76
CA SER A 189 -16.14 -21.70 -17.75
C SER A 189 -15.06 -22.60 -17.16
N SER A 190 -13.82 -22.08 -17.02
CA SER A 190 -12.70 -22.79 -16.38
C SER A 190 -12.59 -22.53 -14.88
N LEU A 191 -13.36 -21.58 -14.34
CA LEU A 191 -13.31 -21.25 -12.92
C LEU A 191 -13.99 -22.34 -12.10
N PRO A 192 -13.38 -22.78 -10.98
CA PRO A 192 -14.02 -23.73 -10.08
C PRO A 192 -15.37 -23.21 -9.57
N GLY A 193 -16.37 -24.10 -9.55
CA GLY A 193 -17.74 -23.77 -9.18
C GLY A 193 -18.59 -23.24 -10.32
N TYR A 194 -18.05 -22.99 -11.53
CA TYR A 194 -18.84 -22.48 -12.66
C TYR A 194 -20.01 -23.39 -13.02
N THR A 195 -19.74 -24.68 -13.26
CA THR A 195 -20.76 -25.65 -13.69
C THR A 195 -21.88 -25.77 -12.68
N GLU A 196 -21.55 -25.96 -11.40
CA GLU A 196 -22.54 -26.13 -10.33
C GLU A 196 -23.32 -24.83 -10.07
N THR A 197 -22.69 -23.66 -10.25
CA THR A 197 -23.38 -22.37 -10.11
C THR A 197 -24.33 -22.11 -11.29
N LEU A 198 -23.97 -22.55 -12.50
CA LEU A 198 -24.80 -22.47 -13.69
C LEU A 198 -26.02 -23.40 -13.59
N GLU A 199 -25.81 -24.64 -13.14
CA GLU A 199 -26.89 -25.62 -12.91
C GLU A 199 -27.86 -25.18 -11.80
N ALA A 200 -27.38 -24.38 -10.84
CA ALA A 200 -28.19 -23.78 -9.79
C ALA A 200 -28.87 -22.46 -10.19
N ASP A 201 -28.86 -22.09 -11.48
CA ASP A 201 -29.43 -20.84 -12.03
C ASP A 201 -28.94 -19.56 -11.31
N SER A 202 -27.71 -19.60 -10.79
CA SER A 202 -27.12 -18.49 -10.01
C SER A 202 -26.14 -17.64 -10.82
N ILE A 203 -25.78 -18.08 -12.03
CA ILE A 203 -25.02 -17.32 -13.04
C ILE A 203 -25.62 -17.52 -14.44
N THR A 204 -25.34 -16.59 -15.36
CA THR A 204 -25.62 -16.77 -16.79
C THR A 204 -24.58 -17.67 -17.46
N LYS A 205 -24.83 -18.09 -18.70
CA LYS A 205 -23.84 -18.80 -19.55
C LYS A 205 -22.57 -17.98 -19.82
N GLN A 206 -22.62 -16.67 -19.60
CA GLN A 206 -21.47 -15.78 -19.72
C GLN A 206 -20.69 -15.69 -18.40
N GLY A 207 -21.20 -16.23 -17.29
CA GLY A 207 -20.57 -16.16 -15.97
C GLY A 207 -21.02 -14.99 -15.09
N MET A 208 -22.00 -14.19 -15.53
CA MET A 208 -22.52 -13.09 -14.73
C MET A 208 -23.45 -13.62 -13.63
N ALA A 209 -23.23 -13.22 -12.38
CA ALA A 209 -24.10 -13.63 -11.27
C ALA A 209 -25.51 -13.05 -11.42
N VAL A 210 -26.52 -13.88 -11.16
CA VAL A 210 -27.93 -13.51 -11.25
C VAL A 210 -28.69 -13.97 -10.01
N LYS A 211 -29.65 -13.16 -9.57
CA LYS A 211 -30.52 -13.52 -8.46
C LYS A 211 -31.59 -14.46 -8.98
N ASN A 212 -31.71 -15.64 -8.38
CA ASN A 212 -32.82 -16.54 -8.68
C ASN A 212 -34.14 -15.86 -8.29
N THR A 213 -35.14 -15.91 -9.17
CA THR A 213 -36.45 -15.28 -8.97
C THR A 213 -37.19 -15.78 -7.73
N SER A 214 -36.94 -17.01 -7.27
CA SER A 214 -37.53 -17.58 -6.05
C SER A 214 -36.82 -17.11 -4.78
N GLU A 215 -35.63 -16.51 -4.89
CA GLU A 215 -34.75 -16.16 -3.80
C GLU A 215 -34.74 -14.65 -3.54
N ARG A 216 -34.72 -14.27 -2.26
CA ARG A 216 -34.73 -12.84 -1.89
C ARG A 216 -33.38 -12.17 -2.13
N TYR A 217 -32.28 -12.90 -1.96
CA TYR A 217 -30.92 -12.38 -2.03
C TYR A 217 -30.08 -13.21 -3.02
N LEU A 218 -28.96 -12.66 -3.46
CA LEU A 218 -28.08 -13.34 -4.42
C LEU A 218 -27.41 -14.57 -3.78
N HIS A 219 -26.97 -14.44 -2.52
CA HIS A 219 -26.41 -15.53 -1.72
C HIS A 219 -27.47 -16.08 -0.76
N SER A 220 -28.51 -16.71 -1.31
CA SER A 220 -29.47 -17.53 -0.57
C SER A 220 -29.83 -18.81 -1.35
N GLY A 221 -30.46 -19.75 -0.65
CA GLY A 221 -30.82 -21.05 -1.22
C GLY A 221 -29.66 -22.03 -1.39
N ALA A 222 -29.92 -23.13 -2.08
CA ALA A 222 -28.98 -24.24 -2.26
C ALA A 222 -27.76 -23.86 -3.11
N GLY A 223 -27.91 -22.91 -4.05
CA GLY A 223 -26.83 -22.44 -4.93
C GLY A 223 -25.81 -21.51 -4.27
N ALA A 224 -26.11 -20.94 -3.09
CA ALA A 224 -25.29 -19.89 -2.47
C ALA A 224 -23.84 -20.31 -2.23
N ARG A 225 -23.61 -21.58 -1.83
CA ARG A 225 -22.24 -22.11 -1.64
C ARG A 225 -21.44 -22.14 -2.94
N HIS A 226 -22.08 -22.56 -4.04
CA HIS A 226 -21.43 -22.65 -5.34
C HIS A 226 -21.12 -21.25 -5.88
N LEU A 227 -22.08 -20.32 -5.77
CA LEU A 227 -21.85 -18.93 -6.14
C LEU A 227 -20.71 -18.29 -5.32
N TYR A 228 -20.66 -18.52 -4.01
CA TYR A 228 -19.56 -18.03 -3.18
C TYR A 228 -18.18 -18.55 -3.64
N LEU A 229 -18.08 -19.85 -3.93
CA LEU A 229 -16.85 -20.47 -4.44
C LEU A 229 -16.46 -19.85 -5.79
N TYR A 230 -17.40 -19.78 -6.73
CA TYR A 230 -17.21 -19.19 -8.05
C TYR A 230 -16.71 -17.74 -7.96
N MET A 231 -17.36 -16.91 -7.14
CA MET A 231 -16.96 -15.51 -6.95
C MET A 231 -15.59 -15.37 -6.29
N THR A 232 -15.24 -16.27 -5.37
CA THR A 232 -13.90 -16.29 -4.76
C THR A 232 -12.82 -16.59 -5.80
N HIS A 233 -13.07 -17.52 -6.72
CA HIS A 233 -12.15 -17.85 -7.80
C HIS A 233 -12.09 -16.76 -8.88
N MET A 234 -13.22 -16.12 -9.21
CA MET A 234 -13.26 -14.95 -10.09
C MET A 234 -12.42 -13.81 -9.51
N LEU A 235 -12.63 -13.46 -8.24
CA LEU A 235 -11.82 -12.46 -7.55
C LEU A 235 -10.33 -12.82 -7.60
N THR A 236 -10.00 -14.09 -7.33
CA THR A 236 -8.60 -14.57 -7.38
C THR A 236 -8.00 -14.41 -8.78
N ALA A 237 -8.76 -14.70 -9.83
CA ALA A 237 -8.31 -14.52 -11.21
C ALA A 237 -8.06 -13.04 -11.54
N VAL A 238 -8.98 -12.15 -11.14
CA VAL A 238 -8.83 -10.69 -11.28
C VAL A 238 -7.57 -10.20 -10.55
N LEU A 239 -7.34 -10.68 -9.33
CA LEU A 239 -6.18 -10.31 -8.52
C LEU A 239 -4.86 -10.79 -9.11
N ARG A 240 -4.82 -11.96 -9.78
CA ARG A 240 -3.60 -12.47 -10.45
C ARG A 240 -3.18 -11.58 -11.63
N GLY A 241 -4.14 -11.04 -12.36
CA GLY A 241 -3.91 -10.13 -13.49
C GLY A 241 -3.63 -8.69 -13.07
N SER A 242 -3.85 -8.33 -11.81
CA SER A 242 -3.82 -6.94 -11.34
C SER A 242 -2.67 -6.65 -10.38
N VAL A 243 -2.26 -5.37 -10.30
CA VAL A 243 -1.39 -4.87 -9.23
C VAL A 243 -2.27 -4.29 -8.14
N VAL A 244 -2.26 -4.92 -6.96
CA VAL A 244 -2.96 -4.41 -5.78
C VAL A 244 -1.96 -3.85 -4.80
N ARG A 245 -2.16 -2.60 -4.38
CA ARG A 245 -1.35 -1.96 -3.34
C ARG A 245 -2.01 -2.14 -1.98
N ASN A 246 -1.36 -2.85 -1.07
CA ASN A 246 -1.81 -2.86 0.32
C ASN A 246 -1.33 -1.58 1.01
N ILE A 247 -2.27 -0.74 1.46
CA ILE A 247 -1.97 0.53 2.12
C ILE A 247 -2.43 0.53 3.59
N SER A 248 -2.71 -0.65 4.16
CA SER A 248 -3.27 -0.79 5.51
C SER A 248 -2.46 -0.06 6.58
N ASP A 249 -1.13 -0.08 6.44
CA ASP A 249 -0.18 0.53 7.38
C ASP A 249 0.30 1.92 6.95
N GLU A 250 -0.13 2.38 5.78
CA GLU A 250 0.47 3.52 5.07
C GLU A 250 -0.53 4.64 4.82
N LEU A 251 -1.38 4.87 5.81
CA LEU A 251 -2.40 5.91 5.80
C LEU A 251 -1.80 7.24 6.27
N ASP A 252 -0.85 7.78 5.49
CA ASP A 252 -0.33 9.16 5.62
C ASP A 252 -0.63 9.97 4.35
N ARG A 253 -1.23 11.15 4.56
CA ARG A 253 -1.71 12.02 3.48
C ARG A 253 -0.63 12.41 2.46
N GLY A 254 0.61 12.66 2.90
CA GLY A 254 1.70 13.06 2.00
C GLY A 254 2.12 11.93 1.06
N LYS A 255 2.13 10.70 1.57
CA LYS A 255 2.50 9.49 0.83
C LYS A 255 1.43 9.09 -0.18
N LEU A 256 0.18 9.00 0.27
CA LEU A 256 -0.91 8.51 -0.59
C LEU A 256 -1.17 9.41 -1.80
N SER A 257 -1.02 10.74 -1.65
CA SER A 257 -1.22 11.67 -2.79
C SER A 257 -0.24 11.46 -3.93
N ALA A 258 0.96 10.96 -3.65
CA ALA A 258 1.97 10.68 -4.66
C ALA A 258 1.85 9.26 -5.25
N TRP A 259 1.32 8.34 -4.45
CA TRP A 259 1.45 6.90 -4.71
C TRP A 259 0.20 6.24 -5.28
N ILE A 260 -0.99 6.78 -4.98
CA ILE A 260 -2.27 6.26 -5.46
C ILE A 260 -2.84 7.20 -6.51
N VAL A 261 -3.19 6.66 -7.68
CA VAL A 261 -3.90 7.36 -8.77
C VAL A 261 -5.28 6.74 -9.00
N GLU A 262 -6.09 7.40 -9.82
CA GLU A 262 -7.39 6.87 -10.23
C GLU A 262 -7.19 5.60 -11.07
N GLY A 263 -8.07 4.61 -10.88
CA GLY A 263 -7.97 3.29 -11.48
C GLY A 263 -7.17 2.27 -10.66
N ASP A 264 -6.34 2.72 -9.70
CA ASP A 264 -5.55 1.81 -8.88
C ASP A 264 -6.43 0.89 -8.02
N LEU A 265 -6.00 -0.36 -7.87
CA LEU A 265 -6.54 -1.28 -6.87
C LEU A 265 -5.76 -1.17 -5.58
N ILE A 266 -6.47 -0.92 -4.48
CA ILE A 266 -5.91 -0.83 -3.15
C ILE A 266 -6.59 -1.83 -2.21
N LEU A 267 -5.81 -2.43 -1.32
CA LEU A 267 -6.30 -3.19 -0.18
C LEU A 267 -6.10 -2.35 1.07
N VAL A 268 -7.16 -2.18 1.86
CA VAL A 268 -7.10 -1.40 3.09
C VAL A 268 -7.81 -2.13 4.23
N GLN A 269 -7.02 -2.57 5.20
CA GLN A 269 -7.50 -3.16 6.44
C GLN A 269 -7.61 -2.13 7.56
N GLY A 270 -8.62 -2.33 8.40
CA GLY A 270 -8.78 -1.65 9.68
C GLY A 270 -10.23 -1.43 10.02
N ARG A 271 -10.48 -0.57 11.01
CA ARG A 271 -11.82 -0.23 11.45
C ARG A 271 -12.55 0.67 10.44
N TYR A 272 -13.72 0.22 10.00
CA TYR A 272 -14.68 0.96 9.17
C TYR A 272 -15.96 1.25 9.98
N SER A 273 -16.72 2.24 9.53
CA SER A 273 -18.10 2.50 9.92
C SER A 273 -19.01 2.33 8.71
N PHE A 274 -20.04 1.50 8.85
CA PHE A 274 -21.06 1.24 7.84
C PHE A 274 -22.36 1.92 8.26
N GLY A 275 -22.75 2.95 7.50
CA GLY A 275 -23.97 3.73 7.71
C GLY A 275 -24.95 3.56 6.55
N GLU A 276 -26.22 3.84 6.80
CA GLU A 276 -27.26 3.82 5.77
C GLU A 276 -27.06 4.95 4.76
N CYS A 277 -27.26 4.65 3.48
CA CYS A 277 -27.06 5.58 2.38
C CYS A 277 -28.33 5.66 1.50
N GLY A 278 -29.44 6.01 2.13
CA GLY A 278 -30.77 6.08 1.49
C GLY A 278 -31.73 5.02 2.02
N PRO A 279 -33.00 5.05 1.58
CA PRO A 279 -34.00 4.10 2.03
C PRO A 279 -33.71 2.70 1.49
N ALA A 280 -33.70 1.70 2.38
CA ALA A 280 -33.65 0.30 1.98
C ALA A 280 -34.96 -0.13 1.33
N THR A 281 -34.85 -0.90 0.25
CA THR A 281 -35.95 -1.53 -0.47
C THR A 281 -35.80 -3.05 -0.40
N VAL A 282 -36.80 -3.78 -0.91
CA VAL A 282 -36.72 -5.26 -1.00
C VAL A 282 -35.56 -5.71 -1.89
N ASN A 283 -35.19 -4.91 -2.89
CA ASN A 283 -34.16 -5.27 -3.87
C ASN A 283 -32.80 -4.62 -3.62
N SER A 284 -32.74 -3.54 -2.85
CA SER A 284 -31.48 -2.81 -2.62
C SER A 284 -31.40 -2.24 -1.21
N ASP A 285 -30.27 -2.44 -0.53
CA ASP A 285 -29.95 -1.88 0.78
C ASP A 285 -28.63 -1.10 0.68
N PRO A 286 -28.64 0.16 0.20
CA PRO A 286 -27.42 0.92 -0.03
C PRO A 286 -26.76 1.38 1.27
N VAL A 287 -25.45 1.14 1.38
CA VAL A 287 -24.64 1.38 2.57
C VAL A 287 -23.40 2.17 2.20
N ILE A 288 -23.08 3.19 3.01
CA ILE A 288 -21.82 3.89 2.91
C ILE A 288 -20.81 3.28 3.91
N GLY A 289 -19.70 2.78 3.38
CA GLY A 289 -18.55 2.38 4.18
C GLY A 289 -17.57 3.54 4.28
N LYS A 290 -17.14 3.87 5.51
CA LYS A 290 -16.14 4.91 5.77
C LYS A 290 -15.04 4.44 6.70
N ARG A 291 -13.80 4.84 6.43
CA ARG A 291 -12.67 4.71 7.35
C ARG A 291 -11.94 6.04 7.42
N CYS A 292 -11.83 6.58 8.63
CA CYS A 292 -11.15 7.85 8.90
C CYS A 292 -9.95 7.60 9.81
N VAL A 293 -8.74 7.93 9.32
CA VAL A 293 -7.51 7.83 10.11
C VAL A 293 -6.48 8.82 9.55
N ASN A 294 -5.71 9.49 10.41
CA ASN A 294 -4.62 10.40 10.02
C ASN A 294 -5.00 11.46 8.97
N SER A 295 -6.20 12.05 9.07
CA SER A 295 -6.76 12.99 8.09
C SER A 295 -6.90 12.40 6.67
N ILE A 296 -6.99 11.08 6.56
CA ILE A 296 -7.41 10.36 5.36
C ILE A 296 -8.77 9.76 5.64
N GLU A 297 -9.67 9.90 4.68
CA GLU A 297 -10.99 9.30 4.67
C GLU A 297 -11.09 8.42 3.43
N ILE A 298 -11.32 7.12 3.62
CA ILE A 298 -11.66 6.20 2.54
C ILE A 298 -13.15 5.98 2.60
N GLN A 299 -13.83 6.17 1.48
CA GLN A 299 -15.28 5.98 1.39
C GLN A 299 -15.70 5.29 0.11
N PHE A 300 -16.76 4.49 0.21
CA PHE A 300 -17.41 3.81 -0.89
C PHE A 300 -18.86 3.52 -0.54
N VAL A 301 -19.68 3.28 -1.56
CA VAL A 301 -21.07 2.82 -1.41
C VAL A 301 -21.18 1.42 -1.98
N PHE A 302 -21.94 0.56 -1.33
CA PHE A 302 -22.23 -0.80 -1.78
C PHE A 302 -23.65 -1.21 -1.39
N ASP A 303 -24.15 -2.27 -2.03
CA ASP A 303 -25.45 -2.84 -1.67
C ASP A 303 -25.26 -4.00 -0.68
N ARG A 304 -25.82 -3.86 0.52
CA ARG A 304 -25.72 -4.90 1.55
C ARG A 304 -26.40 -6.20 1.13
N ASN A 305 -27.38 -6.16 0.22
CA ASN A 305 -28.09 -7.35 -0.24
C ASN A 305 -27.20 -8.33 -1.03
N GLU A 306 -26.06 -7.88 -1.53
CA GLU A 306 -25.04 -8.73 -2.17
C GLU A 306 -24.12 -9.44 -1.15
N GLY A 307 -24.33 -9.21 0.15
CA GLY A 307 -23.57 -9.87 1.20
C GLY A 307 -23.69 -11.41 1.15
N THR A 308 -22.58 -12.09 1.38
CA THR A 308 -22.39 -13.53 1.11
C THR A 308 -23.12 -14.47 2.07
N SER A 309 -23.67 -13.94 3.16
CA SER A 309 -24.45 -14.70 4.13
C SER A 309 -25.41 -13.79 4.90
N VAL A 310 -26.36 -14.40 5.62
CA VAL A 310 -27.25 -13.64 6.53
C VAL A 310 -26.43 -12.85 7.55
N SER A 311 -25.43 -13.48 8.18
CA SER A 311 -24.57 -12.83 9.17
C SER A 311 -23.72 -11.71 8.58
N ALA A 312 -23.25 -11.84 7.33
CA ALA A 312 -22.58 -10.75 6.64
C ALA A 312 -23.50 -9.53 6.52
N ARG A 313 -24.75 -9.75 6.10
CA ARG A 313 -25.74 -8.68 5.92
C ARG A 313 -26.24 -8.08 7.24
N SER A 314 -26.50 -8.91 8.25
CA SER A 314 -27.16 -8.44 9.48
C SER A 314 -26.19 -7.96 10.56
N LEU A 315 -24.94 -8.45 10.54
CA LEU A 315 -23.95 -8.19 11.60
C LEU A 315 -22.67 -7.57 11.05
N TRP A 316 -22.03 -8.21 10.08
CA TRP A 316 -20.63 -7.89 9.75
C TRP A 316 -20.45 -6.72 8.77
N LEU A 317 -21.49 -6.34 8.03
CA LEU A 317 -21.50 -5.19 7.12
C LEU A 317 -22.37 -4.04 7.68
N LYS A 318 -22.45 -3.94 9.01
CA LYS A 318 -23.22 -2.93 9.74
C LYS A 318 -22.42 -2.40 10.93
N GLY A 319 -22.65 -1.13 11.29
CA GLY A 319 -22.02 -0.52 12.45
C GLY A 319 -20.52 -0.32 12.26
N SER A 320 -19.74 -0.41 13.34
CA SER A 320 -18.30 -0.20 13.29
C SER A 320 -17.53 -1.48 13.58
N ILE A 321 -16.78 -1.96 12.58
CA ILE A 321 -16.14 -3.27 12.58
C ILE A 321 -14.78 -3.20 11.89
N GLU A 322 -13.89 -4.10 12.25
CA GLU A 322 -12.59 -4.27 11.60
C GLU A 322 -12.68 -5.22 10.41
N VAL A 323 -12.32 -4.74 9.22
CA VAL A 323 -12.40 -5.46 7.95
C VAL A 323 -11.24 -5.11 7.04
N ALA A 324 -11.00 -5.93 6.02
CA ALA A 324 -10.19 -5.56 4.88
C ALA A 324 -11.07 -5.36 3.64
N CYS A 325 -10.88 -4.23 2.98
CA CYS A 325 -11.64 -3.84 1.79
C CYS A 325 -10.70 -3.77 0.59
N LEU A 326 -11.06 -4.46 -0.50
CA LEU A 326 -10.44 -4.28 -1.80
C LEU A 326 -11.22 -3.22 -2.58
N ILE A 327 -10.55 -2.15 -2.98
CA ILE A 327 -11.19 -0.95 -3.52
C ILE A 327 -10.49 -0.55 -4.82
N LYS A 328 -11.27 -0.30 -5.89
CA LYS A 328 -10.81 0.41 -7.08
C LYS A 328 -10.99 1.91 -6.85
N VAL A 329 -9.90 2.66 -6.94
CA VAL A 329 -9.91 4.10 -6.67
C VAL A 329 -10.58 4.82 -7.83
N ASN A 330 -11.68 5.51 -7.57
CA ASN A 330 -12.40 6.27 -8.59
C ASN A 330 -11.90 7.71 -8.65
N ARG A 331 -11.76 8.33 -7.47
CA ARG A 331 -11.28 9.71 -7.36
C ARG A 331 -10.64 9.99 -6.02
N ARG A 332 -9.84 11.04 -5.99
CA ARG A 332 -9.20 11.58 -4.79
C ARG A 332 -9.44 13.08 -4.71
N GLU A 333 -9.91 13.52 -3.57
CA GLU A 333 -10.28 14.91 -3.35
C GLU A 333 -9.68 15.41 -2.04
N ARG A 334 -9.45 16.72 -1.97
CA ARG A 334 -9.06 17.37 -0.72
C ARG A 334 -10.26 18.13 -0.19
N VAL A 335 -10.84 17.63 0.89
CA VAL A 335 -11.98 18.25 1.57
C VAL A 335 -11.48 18.81 2.90
N MET A 336 -11.46 20.14 3.00
CA MET A 336 -10.88 20.87 4.13
C MET A 336 -9.42 20.45 4.39
N GLN A 337 -9.14 19.81 5.54
CA GLN A 337 -7.81 19.28 5.90
C GLN A 337 -7.66 17.77 5.63
N LYS A 338 -8.72 17.10 5.16
CA LYS A 338 -8.73 15.66 4.90
C LYS A 338 -8.46 15.35 3.42
N MET A 339 -7.75 14.27 3.18
CA MET A 339 -7.69 13.62 1.87
C MET A 339 -8.78 12.56 1.81
N VAL A 340 -9.71 12.70 0.87
CA VAL A 340 -10.82 11.77 0.69
C VAL A 340 -10.54 10.91 -0.53
N ILE A 341 -10.43 9.61 -0.33
CA ILE A 341 -10.31 8.61 -1.39
C ILE A 341 -11.70 7.99 -1.55
N THR A 342 -12.33 8.27 -2.68
CA THR A 342 -13.62 7.66 -3.04
C THR A 342 -13.38 6.56 -4.05
N GLY A 343 -13.89 5.37 -3.79
CA GLY A 343 -13.70 4.23 -4.67
C GLY A 343 -14.92 3.33 -4.77
N THR A 344 -14.80 2.36 -5.67
CA THR A 344 -15.73 1.24 -5.79
C THR A 344 -15.14 0.07 -4.99
N VAL A 345 -15.86 -0.38 -3.96
CA VAL A 345 -15.46 -1.59 -3.24
C VAL A 345 -15.77 -2.82 -4.11
N LEU A 346 -14.77 -3.67 -4.30
CA LEU A 346 -14.87 -4.90 -5.09
C LEU A 346 -15.17 -6.10 -4.18
N ALA A 347 -14.59 -6.12 -2.99
CA ALA A 347 -14.80 -7.17 -2.02
C ALA A 347 -14.49 -6.70 -0.59
N ILE A 348 -15.21 -7.23 0.40
CA ILE A 348 -14.98 -6.98 1.83
C ILE A 348 -14.84 -8.32 2.53
N ARG A 349 -13.87 -8.43 3.43
CA ARG A 349 -13.61 -9.63 4.23
C ARG A 349 -13.31 -9.29 5.68
N ASN A 350 -13.32 -10.31 6.53
CA ASN A 350 -12.78 -10.18 7.87
C ASN A 350 -11.31 -9.73 7.85
N ALA A 351 -10.93 -8.96 8.87
CA ALA A 351 -9.55 -8.59 9.11
C ALA A 351 -8.69 -9.84 9.42
N HIS A 352 -7.45 -9.83 8.96
CA HIS A 352 -6.48 -10.89 9.23
C HIS A 352 -5.12 -10.27 9.65
N PRO A 353 -4.45 -10.78 10.70
CA PRO A 353 -3.18 -10.22 11.18
C PRO A 353 -2.12 -10.07 10.09
N ASP A 354 -1.93 -11.11 9.26
CA ASP A 354 -0.93 -11.13 8.18
C ASP A 354 -1.09 -10.03 7.10
N LEU A 355 -2.25 -9.37 7.02
CA LEU A 355 -2.48 -8.24 6.11
C LEU A 355 -2.05 -6.89 6.70
N LYS A 356 -1.83 -6.82 8.02
CA LYS A 356 -1.41 -5.66 8.81
C LYS A 356 0.06 -5.68 9.21
N THR A 357 0.70 -6.85 9.21
CA THR A 357 2.11 -6.99 9.64
C THR A 357 2.94 -7.48 8.49
N ARG A 358 3.74 -6.60 7.89
CA ARG A 358 4.80 -6.99 6.97
C ARG A 358 6.13 -6.95 7.72
N ASP A 359 6.67 -8.10 8.08
CA ASP A 359 7.98 -8.25 8.75
C ASP A 359 9.14 -7.58 7.98
N TYR A 360 8.97 -7.31 6.69
CA TYR A 360 9.98 -6.67 5.85
C TYR A 360 10.06 -5.15 6.01
N ALA A 361 9.14 -4.55 6.75
CA ALA A 361 9.17 -3.13 7.06
C ALA A 361 10.19 -2.77 8.15
N ILE A 362 11.14 -3.65 8.54
CA ILE A 362 12.15 -3.33 9.57
C ILE A 362 12.85 -1.99 9.32
N ASN A 363 13.16 -1.61 8.08
CA ASN A 363 13.71 -0.27 7.77
C ASN A 363 12.67 0.86 7.80
N LEU A 364 11.41 0.59 7.47
CA LEU A 364 10.28 1.53 7.65
C LEU A 364 9.96 1.74 9.16
N TYR A 365 10.08 0.69 9.95
CA TYR A 365 9.94 0.68 11.41
C TYR A 365 11.14 1.34 12.10
N LYS A 366 12.39 1.02 11.68
CA LYS A 366 13.62 1.65 12.17
C LYS A 366 13.73 3.13 11.79
N SER A 367 13.26 3.53 10.61
CA SER A 367 13.18 4.94 10.21
C SER A 367 12.15 5.75 10.99
N GLY A 368 11.28 5.11 11.79
CA GLY A 368 10.21 5.79 12.53
C GLY A 368 9.03 6.19 11.65
N LEU A 369 8.90 5.59 10.47
CA LEU A 369 7.79 5.80 9.52
C LEU A 369 6.68 4.75 9.66
N ALA A 370 6.95 3.64 10.35
CA ALA A 370 5.96 2.75 10.93
C ALA A 370 6.31 2.58 12.42
N GLY A 371 5.32 2.71 13.31
CA GLY A 371 5.53 2.68 14.75
C GLY A 371 5.72 1.26 15.24
N ILE A 372 6.69 1.10 16.14
CA ILE A 372 7.01 -0.07 16.95
C ILE A 372 5.75 -0.79 17.45
N VAL A 373 5.66 -2.10 17.20
CA VAL A 373 4.88 -3.04 18.01
C VAL A 373 5.88 -3.95 18.71
N TRP A 374 6.09 -3.71 20.01
CA TRP A 374 6.54 -4.67 21.02
C TRP A 374 5.90 -4.17 22.32
N SER A 375 5.13 -4.97 23.05
CA SER A 375 5.65 -6.13 23.77
C SER A 375 4.73 -7.35 23.70
N GLU A 376 5.31 -8.48 23.34
CA GLU A 376 5.03 -9.75 24.02
C GLU A 376 5.29 -9.56 25.51
N GLU A 377 4.45 -10.20 26.31
CA GLU A 377 4.57 -10.35 27.75
C GLU A 377 5.96 -10.91 28.08
N ASP A 378 6.83 -10.09 28.67
CA ASP A 378 8.01 -10.55 29.40
C ASP A 378 7.76 -10.36 30.89
N ASP A 379 7.68 -11.50 31.57
CA ASP A 379 8.30 -11.79 32.86
C ASP A 379 8.01 -10.84 34.04
N ASP A 380 6.93 -11.15 34.76
CA ASP A 380 6.86 -10.99 36.22
C ASP A 380 6.76 -12.38 36.87
N ASP A 381 7.89 -13.09 36.90
CA ASP A 381 8.19 -14.07 37.94
C ASP A 381 9.64 -13.80 38.36
N LEU A 382 9.83 -12.89 39.31
CA LEU A 382 10.94 -12.91 40.27
C LEU A 382 10.69 -11.91 41.42
N ILE A 383 10.35 -12.52 42.56
CA ILE A 383 10.28 -12.05 43.97
C ILE A 383 8.91 -11.53 44.45
#